data_AF-M5S3C0-F1
#
_entry.id   AF-M5S3C0-F1
#
_cell.length_a   1.000
_cell.length_b   1.000
_cell.length_c   1.000
_cell.angle_alpha   90.00
_cell.angle_beta   90.00
_cell.angle_gamma   90.00
#
_symmetry.space_group_name_H-M   'P 1'
#
loop_
_entity.id
_entity.type
_entity.pdbx_description
1 polymer ?
#
loop_
_entity_poly.entity_id
_entity_poly.type
_entity_poly.pdbx_seq_one_letter_code
_entity_poly.pdbx_strand_id
1 'polypeptide(L)'
;MRFSDNSPVQSGSVEFRSLADGSRYASRIAGDGSFTLTNLDGDVGCPPGDYEVVVVQIVLTEDLAAETHQHGRTVPRRYADYYTSGLRATNPEDSDTLLTITLDPSDE
;
A
#
# COMPACT_ATOMS: atom_id res chain seq x y z
N MET A 1 -0.70 -6.36 -2.92
CA MET A 1 0.50 -5.52 -2.71
C MET A 1 1.74 -6.39 -2.86
N ARG A 2 2.62 -6.09 -3.82
CA ARG A 2 3.82 -6.92 -4.07
C ARG A 2 5.02 -6.07 -4.49
N PHE A 3 6.21 -6.61 -4.34
CA PHE A 3 7.41 -6.06 -4.97
C PHE A 3 7.50 -6.48 -6.45
N SER A 4 8.38 -5.84 -7.22
CA SER A 4 8.59 -6.12 -8.65
C SER A 4 9.06 -7.56 -8.93
N ASP A 5 9.66 -8.24 -7.95
CA ASP A 5 9.98 -9.67 -8.01
C ASP A 5 8.79 -10.61 -7.71
N ASN A 6 7.58 -10.06 -7.49
CA ASN A 6 6.35 -10.73 -7.06
C ASN A 6 6.29 -11.18 -5.59
N SER A 7 7.32 -11.02 -4.78
CA SER A 7 7.19 -11.23 -3.33
C SER A 7 6.15 -10.28 -2.71
N PRO A 8 5.33 -10.74 -1.75
CA PRO A 8 4.32 -9.89 -1.12
C PRO A 8 4.97 -8.86 -0.20
N VAL A 9 4.36 -7.69 -0.11
CA VAL A 9 4.63 -6.76 1.00
C VAL A 9 3.90 -7.34 2.22
N GLN A 10 4.63 -7.69 3.27
CA GLN A 10 4.09 -8.51 4.36
C GLN A 10 3.56 -7.69 5.55
N SER A 11 3.84 -6.39 5.56
CA SER A 11 3.41 -5.49 6.64
C SER A 11 3.39 -4.04 6.18
N GLY A 12 2.60 -3.22 6.88
CA GLY A 12 2.44 -1.80 6.61
C GLY A 12 0.98 -1.41 6.40
N SER A 13 0.78 -0.19 5.92
CA SER A 13 -0.50 0.36 5.52
C SER A 13 -0.38 0.97 4.13
N VAL A 14 -1.49 1.00 3.42
CA VAL A 14 -1.63 1.63 2.11
C VAL A 14 -2.74 2.67 2.19
N GLU A 15 -2.55 3.82 1.53
CA GLU A 15 -3.55 4.88 1.41
C GLU A 15 -3.70 5.31 -0.05
N PHE A 16 -4.95 5.38 -0.51
CA PHE A 16 -5.36 5.84 -1.82
C PHE A 16 -6.02 7.21 -1.66
N ARG A 17 -5.53 8.21 -2.39
CA ARG A 17 -6.13 9.55 -2.44
C ARG A 17 -6.75 9.77 -3.81
N SER A 18 -8.05 10.01 -3.84
CA SER A 18 -8.81 10.31 -5.07
C SER A 18 -8.24 11.57 -5.72
N LEU A 19 -7.94 11.48 -7.02
CA LEU A 19 -7.54 12.65 -7.81
C LEU A 19 -8.73 13.56 -8.13
N ALA A 20 -9.97 13.06 -8.04
CA ALA A 20 -11.16 13.83 -8.37
C ALA A 20 -11.53 14.83 -7.27
N ASP A 21 -11.46 14.39 -6.01
CA ASP A 21 -12.01 15.15 -4.87
C ASP A 21 -11.13 15.12 -3.61
N GLY A 22 -10.07 14.31 -3.59
CA GLY A 22 -9.14 14.21 -2.46
C GLY A 22 -9.58 13.27 -1.34
N SER A 23 -10.73 12.59 -1.45
CA SER A 23 -11.13 11.53 -0.53
C SER A 23 -10.06 10.46 -0.37
N ARG A 24 -9.97 9.90 0.83
CA ARG A 24 -8.93 8.94 1.21
C ARG A 24 -9.53 7.61 1.60
N TYR A 25 -8.86 6.56 1.15
CA TYR A 25 -9.20 5.18 1.46
C TYR A 25 -7.93 4.47 1.90
N ALA A 26 -7.95 3.85 3.08
CA ALA A 26 -6.77 3.26 3.66
C ALA A 26 -7.02 1.81 4.09
N SER A 27 -5.94 1.05 4.21
CA SER A 27 -5.99 -0.31 4.74
C SER A 27 -4.66 -0.73 5.33
N ARG A 28 -4.72 -1.71 6.23
CA ARG A 28 -3.54 -2.46 6.66
C ARG A 28 -3.23 -3.53 5.62
N ILE A 29 -1.94 -3.74 5.34
CA ILE A 29 -1.46 -4.79 4.45
C ILE A 29 -1.27 -6.08 5.28
N ALA A 30 -1.90 -7.16 4.85
CA ALA A 30 -1.75 -8.49 5.44
C ALA A 30 -0.44 -9.17 4.99
N GLY A 31 -0.06 -10.27 5.65
CA GLY A 31 1.20 -10.98 5.41
C GLY A 31 1.38 -11.55 3.98
N ASP A 32 0.28 -11.74 3.26
CA ASP A 32 0.23 -12.17 1.86
C ASP A 32 0.15 -10.97 0.88
N GLY A 33 0.22 -9.74 1.38
CA GLY A 33 0.08 -8.52 0.59
C GLY A 33 -1.35 -8.16 0.24
N SER A 34 -2.36 -8.87 0.74
CA SER A 34 -3.76 -8.48 0.57
C SER A 34 -4.10 -7.26 1.43
N PHE A 35 -5.12 -6.51 0.99
CA PHE A 35 -5.63 -5.34 1.69
C PHE A 35 -7.10 -5.10 1.30
N THR A 36 -7.85 -4.46 2.19
CA THR A 36 -9.26 -4.08 1.98
C THR A 36 -9.42 -2.61 2.33
N LEU A 37 -9.63 -1.77 1.33
CA LEU A 37 -9.73 -0.32 1.50
C LEU A 37 -11.01 0.05 2.25
N THR A 38 -10.88 0.98 3.18
CA THR A 38 -12.00 1.62 3.86
C THR A 38 -11.88 3.14 3.77
N ASN A 39 -13.00 3.85 3.70
CA ASN A 39 -13.01 5.30 3.83
C ASN A 39 -12.74 5.77 5.27
N LEU A 40 -12.75 7.09 5.52
CA LEU A 40 -12.52 7.69 6.84
C LEU A 40 -13.58 7.30 7.90
N ASP A 41 -14.79 6.96 7.45
CA ASP A 41 -15.89 6.50 8.32
C ASP A 41 -15.79 4.98 8.61
N GLY A 42 -14.86 4.27 7.98
CA GLY A 42 -14.65 2.83 8.11
C GLY A 42 -15.52 1.96 7.19
N ASP A 43 -16.23 2.57 6.24
CA ASP A 43 -17.00 1.84 5.24
C ASP A 43 -16.07 1.18 4.22
N VAL A 44 -16.33 -0.10 3.93
CA VAL A 44 -15.50 -0.91 3.05
C VAL A 44 -15.76 -0.56 1.60
N GLY A 45 -14.71 -0.15 0.90
CA GLY A 45 -14.77 0.11 -0.53
C GLY A 45 -13.73 1.11 -0.98
N CYS A 46 -13.58 1.16 -2.29
CA CYS A 46 -12.89 2.21 -3.01
C CYS A 46 -13.77 2.49 -4.24
N PRO A 47 -14.35 3.69 -4.40
CA PRO A 47 -15.19 3.97 -5.55
C PRO A 47 -14.36 3.94 -6.85
N PRO A 48 -15.01 3.87 -8.01
CA PRO A 48 -14.32 3.99 -9.28
C PRO A 48 -13.61 5.34 -9.41
N GLY A 49 -12.42 5.35 -10.00
CA GLY A 49 -11.63 6.56 -10.22
C GLY A 49 -10.13 6.34 -10.27
N ASP A 50 -9.40 7.45 -10.40
CA ASP A 50 -7.95 7.48 -10.39
C ASP A 50 -7.42 7.99 -9.04
N TYR A 51 -6.36 7.34 -8.56
CA TYR A 51 -5.81 7.54 -7.23
C TYR A 51 -4.30 7.71 -7.26
N GLU A 52 -3.81 8.60 -6.41
CA GLU A 52 -2.42 8.54 -5.94
C GLU A 52 -2.32 7.58 -4.76
N VAL A 53 -1.22 6.84 -4.67
CA VAL A 53 -1.05 5.80 -3.65
C VAL A 53 0.21 6.04 -2.85
N VAL A 54 0.12 5.86 -1.53
CA VAL A 54 1.27 5.77 -0.63
C VAL A 54 1.23 4.47 0.16
N VAL A 55 2.41 4.01 0.56
CA VAL A 55 2.62 2.80 1.34
C VAL A 55 3.59 3.13 2.46
N VAL A 56 3.16 2.91 3.69
CA VAL A 56 3.95 3.16 4.89
C VAL A 56 4.14 1.86 5.64
N GLN A 57 5.39 1.47 5.84
CA GLN A 57 5.73 0.34 6.72
C GLN A 57 6.30 0.89 8.02
N ILE A 58 5.59 0.66 9.12
CA ILE A 58 6.14 0.92 10.46
C ILE A 58 6.96 -0.31 10.85
N VAL A 59 8.28 -0.18 10.78
CA VAL A 59 9.19 -1.20 11.32
C VAL A 59 9.35 -0.91 12.81
N LEU A 60 8.68 -1.69 13.66
CA LEU A 60 8.86 -1.60 15.10
C LEU A 60 10.24 -2.19 15.44
N THR A 61 11.22 -1.31 15.65
CA THR A 61 12.59 -1.67 16.04
C THR A 61 12.71 -1.67 17.56
N GLU A 62 11.91 -2.48 18.25
CA GLU A 62 12.25 -2.85 19.62
C GLU A 62 13.36 -3.88 19.53
N ASP A 63 14.48 -3.61 20.21
CA ASP A 63 15.65 -4.46 20.50
C ASP A 63 15.29 -5.96 20.56
N LEU A 64 15.14 -6.60 19.40
CA LEU A 64 14.81 -8.00 19.26
C LEU A 64 16.02 -8.65 18.61
N ALA A 65 16.61 -9.60 19.33
CA ALA A 65 17.70 -10.44 18.89
C ALA A 65 17.56 -10.80 17.40
N ALA A 66 18.69 -10.79 16.69
CA ALA A 66 18.87 -10.89 15.25
C ALA A 66 18.25 -12.12 14.53
N GLU A 67 17.38 -12.89 15.19
CA GLU A 67 16.88 -14.19 14.74
C GLU A 67 15.39 -14.20 14.36
N THR A 68 14.67 -13.08 14.39
CA THR A 68 13.25 -13.06 13.93
C THR A 68 12.87 -11.71 13.30
N HIS A 69 13.43 -11.42 12.14
CA HIS A 69 12.93 -10.33 11.28
C HIS A 69 11.70 -10.81 10.47
N GLN A 70 10.52 -10.92 11.11
CA GLN A 70 9.26 -11.35 10.48
C GLN A 70 8.52 -10.22 9.72
N HIS A 71 9.15 -9.06 9.51
CA HIS A 71 8.53 -7.90 8.86
C HIS A 71 8.63 -7.95 7.32
N GLY A 72 9.34 -8.96 6.79
CA GLY A 72 9.62 -9.08 5.37
C GLY A 72 10.58 -8.02 4.86
N ARG A 73 10.66 -7.88 3.55
CA ARG A 73 11.48 -6.84 2.91
C ARG A 73 10.93 -5.45 3.24
N THR A 74 11.83 -4.50 3.50
CA THR A 74 11.48 -3.11 3.78
C THR A 74 10.90 -2.41 2.54
N VAL A 75 9.78 -1.70 2.71
CA VAL A 75 9.21 -0.80 1.71
C VAL A 75 10.07 0.46 1.59
N PRO A 76 10.53 0.85 0.38
CA PRO A 76 11.29 2.08 0.19
C PRO A 76 10.56 3.33 0.69
N ARG A 77 11.28 4.21 1.38
CA ARG A 77 10.73 5.42 2.02
C ARG A 77 10.01 6.36 1.05
N ARG A 78 10.40 6.37 -0.24
CA ARG A 78 9.75 7.21 -1.26
C ARG A 78 8.26 6.92 -1.41
N TYR A 79 7.83 5.69 -1.12
CA TYR A 79 6.43 5.33 -1.20
C TYR A 79 5.59 5.88 -0.05
N ALA A 80 6.21 6.44 1.00
CA ALA A 80 5.48 6.99 2.15
C ALA A 80 4.95 8.42 1.93
N ASP A 81 5.27 9.06 0.80
CA ASP A 81 4.88 10.44 0.51
C ASP A 81 4.33 10.56 -0.92
N TYR A 82 3.22 11.28 -1.09
CA TYR A 82 2.54 11.41 -2.37
C TYR A 82 3.39 12.07 -3.46
N TYR A 83 4.28 12.99 -3.07
CA TYR A 83 5.14 13.72 -4.01
C TYR A 83 6.33 12.88 -4.48
N THR A 84 6.73 11.86 -3.71
CA THR A 84 7.87 10.98 -4.05
C THR A 84 7.47 9.56 -4.46
N SER A 85 6.25 9.14 -4.15
CA SER A 85 5.79 7.76 -4.38
C SER A 85 5.69 7.43 -5.86
N GLY A 86 5.11 8.35 -6.65
CA GLY A 86 4.83 8.14 -8.07
C GLY A 86 3.83 7.01 -8.37
N LEU A 87 3.33 6.29 -7.34
CA LEU A 87 2.37 5.21 -7.51
C LEU A 87 1.00 5.76 -7.90
N ARG A 88 0.39 5.11 -8.89
CA ARG A 88 -0.95 5.40 -9.37
C ARG A 88 -1.77 4.13 -9.42
N ALA A 89 -3.05 4.26 -9.13
CA ALA A 89 -4.01 3.18 -9.27
C ALA A 89 -5.29 3.71 -9.93
N THR A 90 -5.87 2.89 -10.80
CA THR A 90 -7.18 3.15 -11.38
C THR A 90 -8.11 2.03 -10.96
N ASN A 91 -9.21 2.39 -10.30
CA ASN A 91 -10.28 1.47 -10.00
C ASN A 91 -11.40 1.70 -11.03
N PRO A 92 -11.65 0.78 -11.98
CA PRO A 92 -12.65 1.01 -13.02
C PRO A 92 -14.07 0.73 -12.50
N GLU A 93 -15.08 1.32 -13.14
CA GLU A 93 -16.49 1.24 -12.72
C GLU A 93 -17.07 -0.19 -12.69
N ASP A 94 -16.50 -1.09 -13.49
CA ASP A 94 -17.05 -2.43 -13.76
C ASP A 94 -15.98 -3.51 -13.54
N SER A 95 -15.34 -3.53 -12.36
CA SER A 95 -14.35 -4.57 -12.06
C SER A 95 -14.61 -5.34 -10.77
N ASP A 96 -14.73 -6.65 -10.96
CA ASP A 96 -14.35 -7.68 -9.98
C ASP A 96 -12.80 -7.82 -9.90
N THR A 97 -12.06 -7.00 -10.64
CA THR A 97 -10.60 -7.05 -10.72
C THR A 97 -9.96 -6.60 -9.42
N LEU A 98 -9.13 -7.46 -8.85
CA LEU A 98 -8.31 -7.14 -7.68
C LEU A 98 -7.28 -6.04 -8.00
N LEU A 99 -7.39 -4.91 -7.29
CA LEU A 99 -6.41 -3.84 -7.33
C LEU A 99 -5.03 -4.37 -6.91
N THR A 100 -4.08 -4.33 -7.84
CA THR A 100 -2.70 -4.73 -7.58
C THR A 100 -1.77 -3.54 -7.66
N ILE A 101 -1.09 -3.23 -6.56
CA ILE A 101 0.03 -2.29 -6.52
C ILE A 101 1.35 -3.07 -6.49
N THR A 102 2.27 -2.68 -7.37
CA THR A 102 3.63 -3.23 -7.48
C THR A 102 4.64 -2.17 -7.06
N LEU A 103 5.52 -2.52 -6.12
CA LEU A 103 6.59 -1.67 -5.63
C LEU A 103 7.91 -2.06 -6.29
N ASP A 104 8.61 -1.08 -6.84
CA ASP A 104 10.02 -1.28 -7.16
C ASP A 104 10.86 -1.09 -5.90
N PRO A 105 11.68 -2.05 -5.50
CA PRO A 105 12.43 -1.98 -4.26
C PRO A 105 13.76 -1.22 -4.37
N SER A 106 14.15 -0.78 -5.58
CA SER A 106 15.39 -0.04 -5.80
C SER A 106 15.15 1.40 -5.41
N ASP A 107 15.79 1.92 -4.34
CA ASP A 107 15.90 3.36 -4.11
C ASP A 107 16.87 3.88 -5.19
N GLU A 108 16.42 4.73 -6.12
CA GLU A 108 17.35 5.49 -6.97
C GLU A 108 18.04 6.57 -6.13
#